data_AF-A0A350YJT1-F1
#
_entry.id   AF-A0A350YJT1-F1
#
_cell.length_a   1.000
_cell.length_b   1.000
_cell.length_c   1.000
_cell.angle_alpha   90.00
_cell.angle_beta   90.00
_cell.angle_gamma   90.00
#
_symmetry.space_group_name_H-M   'P 1'
#
loop_
_entity.id
_entity.type
_entity.pdbx_description
1 polymer ?
#
loop_
_entity_poly.entity_id
_entity_poly.type
_entity_poly.pdbx_seq_one_letter_code
_entity_poly.pdbx_strand_id
1 'polypeptide(L)' 'IEKALGKKAVYDFQPMQAGDVLETFADIEATKRDFGYAPTTTIREGIPNFIDWFKSYHGL' A
#
# COMPACT_ATOMS: atom_id res chain seq x y z
N ILE A 1 -6.17 2.91 5.02
CA ILE A 1 -6.91 3.90 4.21
C ILE A 1 -8.06 4.51 5.01
N GLU A 2 -9.07 3.73 5.43
CA GLU A 2 -10.26 4.24 6.17
C GLU A 2 -9.92 5.19 7.32
N LYS A 3 -8.97 4.82 8.19
CA LYS A 3 -8.53 5.65 9.32
C LYS A 3 -7.99 7.02 8.89
N ALA A 4 -7.22 7.07 7.80
CA ALA A 4 -6.65 8.31 7.27
C ALA A 4 -7.71 9.19 6.60
N LEU A 5 -8.78 8.59 6.07
CA LEU A 5 -9.91 9.31 5.46
C LEU A 5 -11.05 9.62 6.46
N GLY A 6 -11.01 9.06 7.67
CA GLY A 6 -12.12 9.16 8.63
C GLY A 6 -13.44 8.53 8.13
N LYS A 7 -13.38 7.69 7.10
CA LYS A 7 -14.56 7.14 6.41
C LYS A 7 -14.42 5.63 6.22
N LYS A 8 -15.49 4.90 6.52
CA LYS A 8 -15.58 3.46 6.25
C LYS A 8 -15.74 3.19 4.76
N ALA A 9 -15.02 2.20 4.27
CA ALA A 9 -15.19 1.71 2.91
C ALA A 9 -16.49 0.92 2.82
N VAL A 10 -17.18 1.05 1.69
CA VAL A 10 -18.30 0.17 1.33
C VAL A 10 -17.69 -0.97 0.51
N TYR A 11 -17.71 -2.18 1.06
CA TYR A 11 -17.12 -3.35 0.40
C TYR A 11 -18.16 -4.00 -0.51
N ASP A 12 -17.75 -4.27 -1.76
CA ASP A 12 -18.44 -5.19 -2.67
C ASP A 12 -17.46 -6.31 -3.02
N PHE A 13 -17.59 -7.45 -2.33
CA PHE A 13 -16.67 -8.57 -2.49
C PHE A 13 -17.03 -9.35 -3.74
N GLN A 14 -16.19 -9.23 -4.77
CA GLN A 14 -16.30 -9.99 -6.01
C GLN A 14 -15.47 -11.29 -5.93
N PRO A 15 -15.79 -12.30 -6.76
CA PRO A 15 -14.98 -13.52 -6.85
C PRO A 15 -13.53 -13.22 -7.22
N MET A 16 -12.61 -14.10 -6.83
CA MET A 16 -11.20 -14.03 -7.19
C MET A 16 -11.05 -14.01 -8.72
N GLN A 17 -10.24 -13.09 -9.22
CA GLN A 17 -10.03 -12.97 -10.66
C GLN A 17 -9.03 -14.01 -11.14
N ALA A 18 -9.18 -14.45 -12.39
CA ALA A 18 -8.23 -15.37 -12.99
C ALA A 18 -6.86 -14.68 -13.11
N GLY A 19 -5.89 -15.15 -12.32
CA GLY A 19 -4.54 -14.56 -12.24
C GLY A 19 -4.18 -14.00 -10.87
N ASP A 20 -5.15 -13.82 -9.98
CA ASP A 20 -4.89 -13.48 -8.59
C ASP A 20 -4.21 -14.65 -7.87
N VAL A 21 -3.25 -14.32 -7.02
CA VAL A 21 -2.70 -15.23 -6.02
C VAL A 21 -3.16 -14.77 -4.64
N LEU A 22 -3.46 -15.71 -3.75
CA LEU A 22 -3.98 -15.40 -2.41
C LEU A 22 -3.05 -14.45 -1.63
N GLU A 23 -1.76 -14.77 -1.60
CA GLU A 23 -0.76 -13.98 -0.89
C GLU A 23 0.58 -14.07 -1.60
N THR A 24 1.25 -12.92 -1.75
CA THR A 24 2.61 -12.85 -2.28
C THR A 24 3.34 -11.65 -1.69
N PHE A 25 4.65 -11.78 -1.52
CA PHE A 25 5.54 -10.73 -1.07
C PHE A 25 6.95 -10.97 -1.62
N ALA A 26 7.74 -9.91 -1.70
CA ALA A 26 9.12 -10.01 -2.15
C ALA A 26 10.04 -10.45 -1.01
N ASP A 27 10.89 -11.44 -1.26
CA ASP A 27 12.09 -11.65 -0.47
C ASP A 27 13.15 -10.61 -0.90
N ILE A 28 13.64 -9.83 0.07
CA ILE A 28 14.58 -8.73 -0.17
C ILE A 28 15.95 -8.98 0.46
N GLU A 29 16.25 -10.21 0.91
CA GLU A 29 17.54 -10.53 1.53
C GLU A 29 18.73 -10.29 0.59
N ALA A 30 18.58 -10.56 -0.71
CA ALA A 30 19.62 -10.26 -1.70
C ALA A 30 19.88 -8.75 -1.81
N THR A 31 18.83 -7.93 -1.89
CA THR A 31 18.97 -6.47 -2.02
C THR A 31 19.55 -5.84 -0.75
N LYS A 32 19.13 -6.33 0.42
CA LYS A 32 19.71 -5.94 1.72
C LYS A 32 21.20 -6.24 1.76
N ARG A 33 21.61 -7.44 1.38
CA ARG A 33 23.02 -7.87 1.41
C ARG A 33 23.89 -7.08 0.42
N ASP A 34 23.44 -6.98 -0.83
CA ASP A 34 24.28 -6.48 -1.92
C ASP A 34 24.29 -4.95 -2.00
N PHE A 35 23.23 -4.29 -1.55
CA PHE A 35 23.05 -2.83 -1.66
C PHE A 35 22.78 -2.12 -0.33
N GLY A 36 22.68 -2.84 0.79
CA GLY A 36 22.33 -2.25 2.09
C GLY A 36 20.91 -1.67 2.13
N TYR A 37 20.04 -2.05 1.19
CA TYR A 37 18.71 -1.47 1.07
C TYR A 37 17.77 -2.01 2.16
N ALA A 38 17.07 -1.10 2.85
CA ALA A 38 15.98 -1.45 3.76
C ALA A 38 14.83 -0.45 3.60
N PRO A 39 13.59 -0.91 3.37
CA PRO A 39 12.44 -0.01 3.36
C PRO A 39 12.18 0.51 4.78
N THR A 40 12.13 1.83 4.92
CA THR A 40 11.94 2.50 6.23
C THR A 40 10.56 3.09 6.40
N THR A 41 9.86 3.39 5.30
CA THR A 41 8.49 3.92 5.35
C THR A 41 7.51 2.82 5.70
N THR A 42 6.87 2.93 6.86
CA THR A 42 5.86 1.96 7.29
C THR A 42 4.53 2.20 6.55
N ILE A 43 3.65 1.20 6.53
CA ILE A 43 2.28 1.37 6.01
C ILE A 43 1.53 2.48 6.76
N ARG A 44 1.79 2.64 8.06
CA ARG A 44 1.18 3.66 8.91
C ARG A 44 1.53 5.08 8.48
N GLU A 45 2.73 5.28 7.94
CA GLU A 45 3.23 6.57 7.45
C GLU A 45 2.94 6.76 5.96
N GLY A 46 3.17 5.73 5.15
CA GLY A 46 3.04 5.80 3.69
C GLY A 46 1.60 6.03 3.22
N ILE A 47 0.61 5.45 3.88
CA ILE A 47 -0.80 5.60 3.48
C ILE A 47 -1.30 7.05 3.64
N PRO A 48 -1.11 7.75 4.78
CA PRO A 48 -1.42 9.17 4.88
C PRO A 48 -0.72 10.02 3.83
N ASN A 49 0.60 9.85 3.65
CA ASN A 49 1.38 10.62 2.69
C ASN A 49 0.86 10.47 1.26
N PHE A 50 0.49 9.24 0.87
CA PHE A 50 -0.11 8.99 -0.44
C PHE A 50 -1.47 9.69 -0.60
N ILE A 51 -2.33 9.64 0.42
CA ILE A 51 -3.65 10.29 0.38
C ILE A 51 -3.50 11.81 0.23
N ASP A 52 -2.58 12.43 0.96
CA ASP A 52 -2.35 13.88 0.90
C ASP A 52 -1.85 14.29 -0.49
N TRP A 53 -0.91 13.54 -1.06
CA TRP A 53 -0.48 13.72 -2.45
C TRP A 53 -1.65 13.58 -3.43
N PHE A 54 -2.45 12.51 -3.30
CA PHE A 54 -3.57 12.24 -4.21
C PHE A 54 -4.61 13.36 -4.18
N LYS A 55 -4.97 13.85 -2.98
CA LYS A 55 -5.88 14.99 -2.84
C LYS A 55 -5.33 16.25 -3.45
N SER A 56 -4.07 16.58 -3.16
CA SER A 56 -3.40 17.75 -3.74
C SER A 56 -3.35 17.67 -5.27
N TYR A 57 -3.10 16.49 -5.83
CA TYR A 57 -3.02 16.28 -7.27
C TYR A 57 -4.38 16.43 -7.97
N HIS A 58 -5.46 16.00 -7.31
CA HIS A 58 -6.82 16.07 -7.85
C HIS A 58 -7.64 17.29 -7.40
N GLY A 59 -7.11 18.15 -6.53
CA GLY A 59 -7.82 19.32 -5.99
C GLY A 59 -8.99 18.97 -5.06
N LEU A 60 -8.84 17.89 -4.27
CA LEU A 60 -9.84 17.39 -3.32
C LEU A 60 -9.69 17.94 -1.91
#